data_AF-A0A6P4AXT1-F1
#
_entry.id   AF-A0A6P4AXT1-F1
#
_cell.length_a   1.000
_cell.length_b   1.000
_cell.length_c   1.000
_cell.angle_alpha   90.00
_cell.angle_beta   90.00
_cell.angle_gamma   90.00
#
_symmetry.space_group_name_H-M   'P 1'
#
loop_
_entity.id
_entity.type
_entity.pdbx_description
1 polymer ?
#
loop_
_entity_poly.entity_id
_entity_poly.type
_entity_poly.pdbx_seq_one_letter_code
_entity_poly.pdbx_strand_id
1 'polypeptide(L)'
;MNAIATASALTLPIFCRTAKLDSKKGLKGKFSVLAVFGEVEKKNAWSAIFDVEDPRSKVPHYKGKFLDVYQALEVARYDLQYCDWRARQDVLTIMLLHEKVVEVLNPLAREYKSIGTMKKELAELQDELAEAHRQVHVSEARVSTALEKLAFMEELVNDRLLQSRSTTEVSEASSSPSTSAKSFNEEKKRPPRKSLNVSGPVQSFHPNLKNFWYPVAFTTDLKHDTMIPIECFEEPWVIFRGKDGKPGCVQNTCAHRSCPLHLGSVNEGRIQCPYHGWEYTTTGKCEKMPSTRLLNVKIKSVPCFEKEGMIWIWPGNDPPSATLPSLLPPPGFQVHAEIVMELPIEHGLLLDNLLDLAHAPFTHTSTFAKGWSVPSLVKFLTPGSGLQGYWDPYPIDMEFRPPCMVLSTIGISKPGKLEGQNTSQCATHLHQLHVCLPSSKQKTRLLYRMSLDFAPFLKHVPFMQYLWKHFAEQVLNEDLRLVLGQQERMNSGANVWNWPVSYDKLGVRYRIWRDAVERGAKQLPFSR
;
A
#
# COMPACT_ATOMS: atom_id res chain seq x y z
N MET A 1 -42.35 -22.45 -13.83
CA MET A 1 -43.28 -21.29 -13.86
C MET A 1 -43.55 -20.93 -12.42
N ASN A 2 -42.82 -19.96 -11.88
CA ASN A 2 -43.25 -18.57 -11.59
C ASN A 2 -44.00 -18.50 -10.26
N ALA A 3 -43.74 -17.61 -9.30
CA ALA A 3 -42.69 -16.62 -9.06
C ALA A 3 -42.84 -16.25 -7.56
N ILE A 4 -41.75 -16.07 -6.82
CA ILE A 4 -41.78 -15.58 -5.43
C ILE A 4 -41.41 -14.09 -5.47
N ALA A 5 -42.32 -13.24 -5.02
CA ALA A 5 -42.11 -11.79 -4.90
C ALA A 5 -41.96 -11.42 -3.41
N THR A 6 -40.79 -10.86 -3.07
CA THR A 6 -40.47 -10.18 -1.81
C THR A 6 -40.42 -8.68 -2.06
N ALA A 7 -41.13 -7.88 -1.25
CA ALA A 7 -40.74 -6.53 -0.81
C ALA A 7 -41.91 -5.89 -0.01
N SER A 8 -41.74 -5.70 1.29
CA SER A 8 -42.58 -4.78 2.07
C SER A 8 -41.74 -3.54 2.39
N ALA A 9 -41.96 -2.47 1.63
CA ALA A 9 -41.37 -1.16 1.82
C ALA A 9 -42.18 -0.39 2.88
N LEU A 10 -41.53 0.08 3.95
CA LEU A 10 -42.08 1.07 4.86
C LEU A 10 -41.67 2.47 4.37
N THR A 11 -42.61 3.19 3.78
CA THR A 11 -42.50 4.58 3.32
C THR A 11 -42.99 5.55 4.39
N LEU A 12 -42.17 6.54 4.78
CA LEU A 12 -42.63 7.76 5.44
C LEU A 12 -42.25 8.97 4.54
N PRO A 13 -43.11 10.00 4.41
CA PRO A 13 -42.92 11.04 3.41
C PRO A 13 -42.03 12.17 3.94
N ILE A 14 -40.89 12.40 3.29
CA ILE A 14 -40.14 13.67 3.40
C ILE A 14 -40.53 14.50 2.18
N PHE A 15 -41.04 15.71 2.40
CA PHE A 15 -41.34 16.68 1.34
C PHE A 15 -40.36 17.85 1.42
N CYS A 16 -39.67 18.21 0.34
CA CYS A 16 -38.78 19.38 0.26
C CYS A 16 -39.43 20.52 -0.54
N ARG A 17 -39.36 21.81 -0.17
CA ARG A 17 -40.01 22.92 -0.92
C ARG A 17 -39.01 23.74 -1.76
N THR A 18 -39.30 24.03 -3.02
CA THR A 18 -38.57 25.04 -3.82
C THR A 18 -39.06 26.45 -3.47
N ALA A 19 -38.18 27.33 -2.97
CA ALA A 19 -38.51 28.74 -2.76
C ALA A 19 -38.50 29.51 -4.09
N LYS A 20 -39.50 30.38 -4.31
CA LYS A 20 -39.59 31.24 -5.50
C LYS A 20 -38.51 32.32 -5.45
N LEU A 21 -37.85 32.51 -6.60
CA LEU A 21 -36.94 33.60 -6.94
C LEU A 21 -37.51 34.97 -6.54
N ASP A 22 -36.70 35.76 -5.84
CA ASP A 22 -36.80 37.22 -5.86
C ASP A 22 -35.69 37.76 -6.77
N SER A 23 -36.07 38.30 -7.92
CA SER A 23 -35.18 38.64 -9.03
C SER A 23 -34.48 39.99 -8.86
N LYS A 24 -33.93 40.27 -7.68
CA LYS A 24 -33.15 41.49 -7.44
C LYS A 24 -31.83 41.13 -6.76
N LYS A 25 -30.73 41.36 -7.50
CA LYS A 25 -29.31 41.12 -7.14
C LYS A 25 -28.77 39.73 -7.49
N GLY A 26 -28.55 39.48 -8.79
CA GLY A 26 -27.30 38.92 -9.34
C GLY A 26 -26.64 37.63 -8.80
N LEU A 27 -27.16 36.95 -7.78
CA LEU A 27 -26.63 35.68 -7.29
C LEU A 27 -27.35 34.52 -7.98
N LYS A 28 -26.56 33.67 -8.66
CA LYS A 28 -27.01 32.39 -9.23
C LYS A 28 -27.46 31.44 -8.12
N GLY A 29 -28.48 30.63 -8.42
CA GLY A 29 -29.44 30.07 -7.46
C GLY A 29 -28.87 29.19 -6.35
N LYS A 30 -29.39 29.37 -5.13
CA LYS A 30 -29.23 28.46 -3.99
C LYS A 30 -30.42 27.49 -3.96
N PHE A 31 -30.16 26.21 -3.78
CA PHE A 31 -31.18 25.19 -3.52
C PHE A 31 -31.13 24.83 -2.03
N SER A 32 -32.28 24.69 -1.35
CA SER A 32 -32.31 24.30 0.07
C SER A 32 -33.13 23.02 0.24
N VAL A 33 -32.58 22.03 0.93
CA VAL A 33 -33.25 20.77 1.25
C VAL A 33 -33.92 20.92 2.63
N LEU A 34 -35.23 20.72 2.69
CA LEU A 34 -36.07 20.90 3.89
C LEU A 34 -36.68 19.56 4.29
N ALA A 35 -36.78 19.25 5.58
CA ALA A 35 -37.55 18.11 6.07
C ALA A 35 -38.66 18.53 7.05
N VAL A 36 -39.70 17.70 7.11
CA VAL A 36 -40.82 17.82 8.05
C VAL A 36 -40.65 16.75 9.12
N PHE A 37 -40.78 17.15 10.38
CA PHE A 37 -40.69 16.25 11.53
C PHE A 37 -42.03 16.23 12.27
N GLY A 38 -42.81 15.14 12.16
CA GLY A 38 -44.01 14.88 12.99
C GLY A 38 -45.23 14.30 12.27
N GLU A 39 -46.15 13.69 13.02
CA GLU A 39 -47.49 13.27 12.55
C GLU A 39 -48.32 14.48 12.08
N VAL A 40 -49.14 14.24 11.05
CA VAL A 40 -49.71 15.24 10.11
C VAL A 40 -50.68 16.27 10.74
N GLU A 41 -50.88 16.30 12.07
CA GLU A 41 -51.96 17.08 12.69
C GLU A 41 -51.59 18.36 13.46
N LYS A 42 -50.33 18.83 13.48
CA LYS A 42 -50.03 20.18 14.02
C LYS A 42 -49.17 21.03 13.10
N LYS A 43 -49.65 22.25 12.86
CA LYS A 43 -49.10 23.28 11.98
C LYS A 43 -47.58 23.50 12.17
N ASN A 44 -46.87 23.38 11.04
CA ASN A 44 -45.69 24.12 10.61
C ASN A 44 -44.49 24.23 11.57
N ALA A 45 -43.61 23.22 11.52
CA ALA A 45 -42.18 23.41 11.80
C ALA A 45 -41.38 22.82 10.63
N TRP A 46 -41.14 23.63 9.60
CA TRP A 46 -40.24 23.28 8.50
C TRP A 46 -38.83 23.73 8.89
N SER A 47 -37.89 22.80 9.03
CA SER A 47 -36.47 23.11 9.27
C SER A 47 -35.65 22.77 8.03
N ALA A 48 -34.75 23.69 7.64
CA ALA A 48 -33.77 23.44 6.60
C ALA A 48 -32.73 22.46 7.13
N ILE A 49 -32.47 21.38 6.39
CA ILE A 49 -31.42 20.42 6.74
C ILE A 49 -30.08 20.96 6.21
N PHE A 50 -30.04 21.45 4.95
CA PHE A 50 -28.86 22.13 4.40
C PHE A 50 -29.15 22.88 3.08
N ASP A 51 -28.28 23.83 2.75
CA ASP A 51 -28.22 24.49 1.44
C ASP A 51 -27.25 23.76 0.49
N VAL A 52 -27.57 23.77 -0.80
CA VAL A 52 -26.83 23.17 -1.92
C VAL A 52 -26.35 24.29 -2.84
N GLU A 53 -25.07 24.26 -3.20
CA GLU A 53 -24.50 25.17 -4.20
C GLU A 53 -24.65 24.54 -5.59
N ASP A 54 -25.37 25.21 -6.49
CA ASP A 54 -25.79 24.72 -7.82
C ASP A 54 -24.73 23.89 -8.60
N PRO A 55 -24.93 22.56 -8.75
CA PRO A 55 -24.13 21.73 -9.64
C PRO A 55 -24.69 21.86 -11.06
N ARG A 56 -24.19 22.84 -11.82
CA ARG A 56 -24.68 23.09 -13.18
C ARG A 56 -24.64 21.85 -14.08
N SER A 57 -25.62 21.77 -14.99
CA SER A 57 -25.76 20.88 -16.17
C SER A 57 -25.91 19.36 -15.97
N LYS A 58 -25.62 18.79 -14.79
CA LYS A 58 -25.66 17.32 -14.58
C LYS A 58 -26.73 16.83 -13.61
N VAL A 59 -27.44 17.71 -12.92
CA VAL A 59 -28.56 17.34 -12.04
C VAL A 59 -29.81 17.07 -12.87
N PRO A 60 -30.51 15.93 -12.67
CA PRO A 60 -31.78 15.68 -13.34
C PRO A 60 -32.78 16.80 -13.04
N HIS A 61 -33.44 17.33 -14.08
CA HIS A 61 -34.43 18.40 -13.91
C HIS A 61 -35.76 17.84 -13.44
N TYR A 62 -35.99 17.91 -12.13
CA TYR A 62 -37.24 17.50 -11.51
C TYR A 62 -38.34 18.56 -11.72
N LYS A 63 -39.44 18.19 -12.37
CA LYS A 63 -40.62 19.06 -12.53
C LYS A 63 -41.51 18.94 -11.29
N GLY A 64 -41.42 19.92 -10.40
CA GLY A 64 -42.27 20.00 -9.21
C GLY A 64 -41.78 21.06 -8.24
N LYS A 65 -42.66 21.55 -7.36
CA LYS A 65 -42.26 22.41 -6.24
C LYS A 65 -41.62 21.60 -5.10
N PHE A 66 -41.67 20.27 -5.18
CA PHE A 66 -41.16 19.40 -4.14
C PHE A 66 -40.36 18.22 -4.70
N LEU A 67 -39.27 17.88 -3.99
CA LEU A 67 -38.47 16.66 -4.23
C LEU A 67 -38.85 15.60 -3.20
N ASP A 68 -38.89 14.34 -3.64
CA ASP A 68 -38.95 13.20 -2.72
C ASP A 68 -37.58 12.91 -2.07
N VAL A 69 -37.57 12.00 -1.10
CA VAL A 69 -36.39 11.64 -0.30
C VAL A 69 -35.21 11.18 -1.17
N TYR A 70 -35.51 10.33 -2.16
CA TYR A 70 -34.49 9.75 -3.03
C TYR A 70 -33.93 10.79 -4.00
N GLN A 71 -34.80 11.66 -4.52
CA GLN A 71 -34.39 12.80 -5.34
C GLN A 71 -33.51 13.79 -4.55
N ALA A 72 -33.83 14.06 -3.28
CA ALA A 72 -33.02 14.92 -2.43
C ALA A 72 -31.63 14.32 -2.10
N LEU A 73 -31.58 13.02 -1.81
CA LEU A 73 -30.32 12.29 -1.62
C LEU A 73 -29.46 12.28 -2.88
N GLU A 74 -30.10 12.17 -4.04
CA GLU A 74 -29.41 12.23 -5.32
C GLU A 74 -28.83 13.63 -5.59
N VAL A 75 -29.56 14.70 -5.27
CA VAL A 75 -29.04 16.08 -5.36
C VAL A 75 -27.83 16.27 -4.44
N ALA A 76 -27.88 15.76 -3.20
CA ALA A 76 -26.74 15.82 -2.27
C ALA A 76 -25.52 15.04 -2.79
N ARG A 77 -25.76 13.88 -3.42
CA ARG A 77 -24.71 13.09 -4.06
C ARG A 77 -24.03 13.85 -5.20
N TYR A 78 -24.80 14.56 -6.04
CA TYR A 78 -24.25 15.38 -7.12
C TYR A 78 -23.47 16.59 -6.59
N ASP A 79 -23.91 17.21 -5.49
CA ASP A 79 -23.18 18.29 -4.81
C ASP A 79 -21.80 17.83 -4.30
N LEU A 80 -21.75 16.68 -3.63
CA LEU A 80 -20.50 16.07 -3.16
C LEU A 80 -19.54 15.73 -4.31
N GLN A 81 -20.07 15.16 -5.40
CA GLN A 81 -19.28 14.88 -6.60
C GLN A 81 -18.73 16.15 -7.25
N TYR A 82 -19.49 17.24 -7.22
CA TYR A 82 -19.04 18.53 -7.71
C TYR A 82 -17.94 19.14 -6.83
N CYS A 83 -18.09 19.06 -5.50
CA CYS A 83 -17.07 19.51 -4.55
C CYS A 83 -15.75 18.74 -4.73
N ASP A 84 -15.80 17.41 -4.88
CA ASP A 84 -14.62 16.58 -5.17
C ASP A 84 -13.97 16.96 -6.51
N TRP A 85 -14.78 17.07 -7.58
CA TRP A 85 -14.27 17.49 -8.89
C TRP A 85 -13.61 18.88 -8.86
N ARG A 86 -14.23 19.86 -8.19
CA ARG A 86 -13.72 21.23 -8.07
C ARG A 86 -12.41 21.26 -7.28
N ALA A 87 -12.34 20.56 -6.15
CA ALA A 87 -11.13 20.47 -5.35
C ALA A 87 -9.95 19.88 -6.15
N ARG A 88 -10.19 18.82 -6.92
CA ARG A 88 -9.17 18.24 -7.82
C ARG A 88 -8.70 19.24 -8.89
N GLN A 89 -9.62 20.01 -9.46
CA GLN A 89 -9.28 21.02 -10.46
C GLN A 89 -8.44 22.16 -9.87
N ASP A 90 -8.73 22.59 -8.64
CA ASP A 90 -7.99 23.66 -7.96
C ASP A 90 -6.57 23.19 -7.61
N VAL A 91 -6.42 21.95 -7.11
CA VAL A 91 -5.10 21.35 -6.86
C VAL A 91 -4.30 21.18 -8.16
N LEU A 92 -4.93 20.70 -9.23
CA LEU A 92 -4.29 20.59 -10.54
C LEU A 92 -3.78 21.94 -11.04
N THR A 93 -4.51 23.02 -10.77
CA THR A 93 -4.10 24.39 -11.15
C THR A 93 -2.81 24.79 -10.44
N ILE A 94 -2.67 24.49 -9.14
CA ILE A 94 -1.41 24.72 -8.40
C ILE A 94 -0.27 23.92 -9.00
N MET A 95 -0.49 22.64 -9.33
CA MET A 95 0.54 21.78 -9.92
C MET A 95 1.06 22.34 -11.26
N LEU A 96 0.14 22.76 -12.14
CA LEU A 96 0.49 23.35 -13.44
C LEU A 96 1.23 24.68 -13.30
N LEU A 97 0.84 25.52 -12.32
CA LEU A 97 1.55 26.76 -12.04
C LEU A 97 2.94 26.51 -11.47
N HIS A 98 3.10 25.48 -10.62
CA HIS A 98 4.40 25.07 -10.11
C HIS A 98 5.33 24.58 -11.23
N GLU A 99 4.81 23.81 -12.18
CA GLU A 99 5.57 23.36 -13.35
C GLU A 99 6.07 24.54 -14.18
N LYS A 100 5.23 25.56 -14.41
CA LYS A 100 5.66 26.81 -15.06
C LYS A 100 6.76 27.54 -14.29
N VAL A 101 6.70 27.57 -12.96
CA VAL A 101 7.78 28.16 -12.13
C VAL A 101 9.09 27.40 -12.35
N VAL A 102 9.05 26.07 -12.41
CA VAL A 102 10.23 25.23 -12.70
C VAL A 102 10.77 25.51 -14.11
N GLU A 103 9.91 25.65 -15.12
CA GLU A 103 10.30 26.01 -16.48
C GLU A 103 10.99 27.38 -16.54
N VAL A 104 10.45 28.39 -15.85
CA VAL A 104 11.05 29.73 -15.78
C VAL A 104 12.41 29.69 -15.07
N LEU A 105 12.55 28.87 -14.02
CA LEU A 105 13.80 28.73 -13.26
C LEU A 105 14.83 27.78 -13.90
N ASN A 106 14.48 27.11 -15.00
CA ASN A 106 15.34 26.15 -15.68
C ASN A 106 16.68 26.81 -16.08
N PRO A 107 17.85 26.23 -15.70
CA PRO A 107 19.16 26.76 -16.04
C PRO A 107 19.37 27.00 -17.55
N LEU A 108 18.74 26.18 -18.42
CA LEU A 108 18.81 26.33 -19.88
C LEU A 108 18.01 27.55 -20.39
N ALA A 109 16.98 27.99 -19.67
CA ALA A 109 16.22 29.19 -20.03
C ALA A 109 17.04 30.49 -19.84
N ARG A 110 18.13 30.46 -19.05
CA ARG A 110 19.05 31.61 -18.85
C ARG A 110 19.85 31.96 -20.10
N GLU A 111 19.95 31.04 -21.05
CA GLU A 111 20.65 31.27 -22.33
C GLU A 111 19.81 32.10 -23.30
N TYR A 112 18.48 32.15 -23.12
CA TYR A 112 17.54 32.76 -24.07
C TYR A 112 16.64 33.86 -23.46
N LYS A 113 16.57 33.98 -22.11
CA LYS A 113 15.78 35.00 -21.40
C LYS A 113 16.64 35.90 -20.54
N SER A 114 16.35 37.20 -20.53
CA SER A 114 17.02 38.15 -19.64
C SER A 114 16.55 37.99 -18.18
N ILE A 115 17.41 38.30 -17.22
CA ILE A 115 17.10 38.27 -15.78
C ILE A 115 15.88 39.14 -15.44
N GLY A 116 15.72 40.29 -16.11
CA GLY A 116 14.56 41.18 -15.92
C GLY A 116 13.24 40.52 -16.37
N THR A 117 13.28 39.77 -17.47
CA THR A 117 12.10 39.04 -17.98
C THR A 117 11.71 37.90 -17.03
N MET A 118 12.70 37.13 -16.57
CA MET A 118 12.46 36.05 -15.60
C MET A 118 11.88 36.57 -14.29
N LYS A 119 12.37 37.71 -13.77
CA LYS A 119 11.83 38.34 -12.56
C LYS A 119 10.36 38.74 -12.72
N LYS A 120 9.99 39.27 -13.89
CA LYS A 120 8.61 39.66 -14.18
C LYS A 120 7.69 38.43 -14.27
N GLU A 121 8.09 37.40 -15.01
CA GLU A 121 7.32 36.15 -15.13
C GLU A 121 7.16 35.45 -13.75
N LEU A 122 8.19 35.46 -12.91
CA LEU A 122 8.10 34.91 -11.55
C LEU A 122 7.15 35.72 -10.65
N ALA A 123 7.11 37.04 -10.78
CA ALA A 123 6.17 37.87 -10.02
C ALA A 123 4.72 37.61 -10.43
N GLU A 124 4.45 37.48 -11.74
CA GLU A 124 3.13 37.13 -12.26
C GLU A 124 2.69 35.72 -11.80
N LEU A 125 3.59 34.74 -11.89
CA LEU A 125 3.33 33.38 -11.41
C LEU A 125 3.13 33.32 -9.89
N GLN A 126 3.81 34.17 -9.12
CA GLN A 126 3.62 34.25 -7.67
C GLN A 126 2.21 34.74 -7.31
N ASP A 127 1.68 35.73 -8.04
CA ASP A 127 0.32 36.22 -7.85
C ASP A 127 -0.73 35.18 -8.27
N GLU A 128 -0.51 34.50 -9.41
CA GLU A 128 -1.38 33.40 -9.87
C GLU A 128 -1.39 32.23 -8.88
N LEU A 129 -0.23 31.86 -8.34
CA LEU A 129 -0.10 30.79 -7.36
C LEU A 129 -0.79 31.16 -6.03
N ALA A 130 -0.67 32.41 -5.60
CA ALA A 130 -1.35 32.91 -4.41
C ALA A 130 -2.89 32.86 -4.57
N GLU A 131 -3.41 33.19 -5.77
CA GLU A 131 -4.85 33.04 -6.06
C GLU A 131 -5.27 31.57 -6.11
N ALA A 132 -4.48 30.69 -6.75
CA ALA A 132 -4.77 29.26 -6.79
C ALA A 132 -4.80 28.63 -5.39
N HIS A 133 -3.88 29.02 -4.50
CA HIS A 133 -3.89 28.61 -3.10
C HIS A 133 -5.15 29.09 -2.36
N ARG A 134 -5.60 30.33 -2.59
CA ARG A 134 -6.88 30.82 -2.04
C ARG A 134 -8.06 29.96 -2.50
N GLN A 135 -8.11 29.57 -3.78
CA GLN A 135 -9.17 28.71 -4.30
C GLN A 135 -9.16 27.31 -3.67
N VAL A 136 -7.97 26.74 -3.41
CA VAL A 136 -7.87 25.46 -2.69
C VAL A 136 -8.42 25.56 -1.27
N HIS A 137 -8.11 26.63 -0.52
CA HIS A 137 -8.68 26.83 0.81
C HIS A 137 -10.21 27.00 0.78
N VAL A 138 -10.75 27.65 -0.26
CA VAL A 138 -12.20 27.72 -0.46
C VAL A 138 -12.79 26.33 -0.72
N SER A 139 -12.13 25.51 -1.55
CA SER A 139 -12.55 24.14 -1.83
C SER A 139 -12.41 23.20 -0.62
N GLU A 140 -11.40 23.39 0.21
CA GLU A 140 -11.22 22.71 1.50
C GLU A 140 -12.39 23.04 2.45
N ALA A 141 -12.73 24.32 2.60
CA ALA A 141 -13.87 24.76 3.41
C ALA A 141 -15.20 24.18 2.89
N ARG A 142 -15.38 24.09 1.56
CA ARG A 142 -16.56 23.45 0.95
C ARG A 142 -16.65 21.97 1.30
N VAL A 143 -15.55 21.24 1.20
CA VAL A 143 -15.51 19.80 1.54
C VAL A 143 -15.76 19.59 3.03
N SER A 144 -15.16 20.39 3.91
CA SER A 144 -15.41 20.33 5.36
C SER A 144 -16.90 20.53 5.68
N THR A 145 -17.50 21.56 5.10
CA THR A 145 -18.93 21.85 5.27
C THR A 145 -19.80 20.70 4.75
N ALA A 146 -19.41 20.05 3.64
CA ALA A 146 -20.14 18.92 3.10
C ALA A 146 -20.02 17.65 3.97
N LEU A 147 -18.87 17.43 4.59
CA LEU A 147 -18.64 16.34 5.56
C LEU A 147 -19.45 16.56 6.85
N GLU A 148 -19.49 17.78 7.36
CA GLU A 148 -20.32 18.14 8.53
C GLU A 148 -21.81 17.88 8.25
N LYS A 149 -22.30 18.23 7.04
CA LYS A 149 -23.68 17.91 6.61
C LYS A 149 -23.94 16.41 6.60
N LEU A 150 -23.00 15.60 6.10
CA LEU A 150 -23.13 14.14 6.09
C LEU A 150 -23.16 13.55 7.50
N ALA A 151 -22.29 14.01 8.40
CA ALA A 151 -22.26 13.58 9.78
C ALA A 151 -23.59 13.89 10.49
N PHE A 152 -24.15 15.09 10.28
CA PHE A 152 -25.45 15.46 10.82
C PHE A 152 -26.59 14.57 10.29
N MET A 153 -26.55 14.21 9.00
CA MET A 153 -27.54 13.29 8.42
C MET A 153 -27.42 11.87 9.01
N GLU A 154 -26.21 11.39 9.25
CA GLU A 154 -25.96 10.07 9.84
C GLU A 154 -26.46 9.99 11.29
N GLU A 155 -26.19 11.02 12.10
CA GLU A 155 -26.69 11.12 13.47
C GLU A 155 -28.24 11.11 13.51
N LEU A 156 -28.87 11.89 12.63
CA LEU A 156 -30.33 12.00 12.57
C LEU A 156 -31.02 10.70 12.11
N VAL A 157 -30.35 9.87 11.30
CA VAL A 157 -30.83 8.52 10.92
C VAL A 157 -30.61 7.52 12.06
N ASN A 158 -29.47 7.56 12.74
CA ASN A 158 -29.13 6.64 13.82
C ASN A 158 -30.01 6.85 15.07
N ASP A 159 -30.28 8.10 15.47
CA ASP A 159 -31.16 8.41 16.59
C ASP A 159 -32.60 7.91 16.36
N ARG A 160 -33.09 7.95 15.11
CA ARG A 160 -34.41 7.41 14.78
C ARG A 160 -34.43 5.88 14.71
N LEU A 161 -33.37 5.24 14.26
CA LEU A 161 -33.24 3.77 14.31
C LEU A 161 -33.27 3.27 15.76
N LEU A 162 -32.64 4.01 16.69
CA LEU A 162 -32.68 3.72 18.12
C LEU A 162 -34.10 3.88 18.71
N GLN A 163 -34.82 4.95 18.36
CA GLN A 163 -36.21 5.14 18.79
C GLN A 163 -37.17 4.06 18.23
N SER A 164 -36.94 3.59 17.00
CA SER A 164 -37.73 2.50 16.38
C SER A 164 -37.50 1.14 17.04
N ARG A 165 -36.30 0.90 17.59
CA ARG A 165 -35.95 -0.32 18.34
C ARG A 165 -36.57 -0.36 19.73
N SER A 166 -36.58 0.78 20.45
CA SER A 166 -37.20 0.87 21.77
C SER A 166 -38.73 0.70 21.75
N THR A 167 -39.38 0.92 20.60
CA THR A 167 -40.83 0.69 20.44
C THR A 167 -41.17 -0.76 20.09
N THR A 168 -40.22 -1.57 19.58
CA THR A 168 -40.46 -2.99 19.27
C THR A 168 -40.20 -3.93 20.45
N GLU A 169 -39.41 -3.53 21.46
CA GLU A 169 -39.09 -4.39 22.61
C GLU A 169 -40.12 -4.35 23.76
N VAL A 170 -41.17 -3.53 23.69
CA VAL A 170 -42.17 -3.40 24.77
C VAL A 170 -43.42 -4.28 24.57
N SER A 171 -43.59 -4.94 23.41
CA SER A 171 -44.88 -5.58 23.05
C SER A 171 -44.93 -7.12 23.06
N GLU A 172 -43.92 -7.86 23.51
CA GLU A 172 -44.03 -9.33 23.59
C GLU A 172 -43.41 -9.92 24.86
N ALA A 173 -44.17 -9.86 25.95
CA ALA A 173 -44.01 -10.77 27.09
C ALA A 173 -45.38 -11.13 27.68
N SER A 174 -45.98 -12.24 27.23
CA SER A 174 -46.81 -13.12 28.09
C SER A 174 -47.20 -14.47 27.44
N SER A 175 -46.83 -15.53 28.16
CA SER A 175 -47.54 -16.81 28.44
C SER A 175 -47.87 -17.89 27.37
N SER A 176 -47.07 -18.98 27.45
CA SER A 176 -47.45 -20.40 27.76
C SER A 176 -48.04 -21.32 26.64
N PRO A 177 -48.13 -22.67 26.84
CA PRO A 177 -47.31 -23.64 26.09
C PRO A 177 -48.12 -24.76 25.37
N SER A 178 -47.54 -25.47 24.39
CA SER A 178 -47.89 -26.88 24.10
C SER A 178 -47.00 -27.52 23.04
N THR A 179 -47.01 -28.84 23.11
CA THR A 179 -46.10 -29.87 22.58
C THR A 179 -46.22 -30.20 21.10
N SER A 180 -45.13 -30.83 20.61
CA SER A 180 -45.02 -31.82 19.51
C SER A 180 -45.23 -31.38 18.06
N ALA A 181 -44.15 -31.41 17.25
CA ALA A 181 -43.84 -32.53 16.36
C ALA A 181 -42.52 -32.29 15.59
N LYS A 182 -41.68 -33.33 15.51
CA LYS A 182 -40.43 -33.34 14.75
C LYS A 182 -40.70 -33.26 13.25
N SER A 183 -39.89 -32.47 12.55
CA SER A 183 -39.62 -32.61 11.12
C SER A 183 -38.14 -32.29 10.90
N PHE A 184 -37.33 -33.34 10.72
CA PHE A 184 -35.96 -33.27 10.26
C PHE A 184 -35.94 -32.80 8.81
N ASN A 185 -35.22 -31.72 8.52
CA ASN A 185 -34.67 -31.50 7.19
C ASN A 185 -33.19 -31.14 7.34
N GLU A 186 -32.33 -32.10 6.97
CA GLU A 186 -30.89 -31.93 6.88
C GLU A 186 -30.54 -31.01 5.70
N GLU A 187 -30.42 -29.72 5.96
CA GLU A 187 -29.57 -28.87 5.12
C GLU A 187 -28.14 -28.97 5.64
N LYS A 188 -27.28 -29.59 4.82
CA LYS A 188 -25.81 -29.60 4.99
C LYS A 188 -25.30 -28.16 5.11
N LYS A 189 -25.21 -27.65 6.34
CA LYS A 189 -24.47 -26.42 6.65
C LYS A 189 -23.03 -26.61 6.22
N ARG A 190 -22.62 -25.89 5.17
CA ARG A 190 -21.18 -25.71 4.88
C ARG A 190 -20.54 -25.14 6.15
N PRO A 191 -19.42 -25.71 6.62
CA PRO A 191 -18.78 -25.20 7.82
C PRO A 191 -18.38 -23.74 7.63
N PRO A 192 -18.43 -22.91 8.69
CA PRO A 192 -17.97 -21.53 8.61
C PRO A 192 -16.51 -21.52 8.12
N ARG A 193 -16.22 -20.69 7.11
CA ARG A 193 -14.85 -20.50 6.62
C ARG A 193 -13.98 -20.07 7.81
N LYS A 194 -13.01 -20.90 8.20
CA LYS A 194 -12.00 -20.53 9.20
C LYS A 194 -11.32 -19.26 8.71
N SER A 195 -11.36 -18.18 9.49
CA SER A 195 -10.60 -16.98 9.19
C SER A 195 -9.11 -17.33 9.25
N LEU A 196 -8.41 -17.24 8.12
CA LEU A 196 -6.96 -17.29 8.07
C LEU A 196 -6.43 -15.97 8.65
N ASN A 197 -6.37 -15.86 9.98
CA ASN A 197 -5.79 -14.70 10.66
C ASN A 197 -4.25 -14.85 10.65
N VAL A 198 -3.64 -14.61 9.49
CA VAL A 198 -2.19 -14.82 9.31
C VAL A 198 -1.38 -13.55 9.58
N SER A 199 -2.01 -12.48 10.07
CA SER A 199 -1.46 -11.37 10.85
C SER A 199 -2.48 -10.23 10.90
N GLY A 200 -2.74 -9.78 12.12
CA GLY A 200 -3.33 -8.49 12.45
C GLY A 200 -3.40 -8.34 13.97
N PRO A 201 -3.39 -7.11 14.51
CA PRO A 201 -2.35 -6.09 14.37
C PRO A 201 -1.09 -6.50 15.13
N VAL A 202 0.10 -6.30 14.53
CA VAL A 202 1.33 -6.03 15.30
C VAL A 202 1.76 -7.18 16.24
N GLN A 203 1.45 -8.43 15.90
CA GLN A 203 1.97 -9.57 16.66
C GLN A 203 3.49 -9.65 16.52
N SER A 204 4.18 -10.09 17.58
CA SER A 204 5.62 -10.33 17.52
C SER A 204 5.93 -11.45 16.54
N PHE A 205 7.00 -11.30 15.77
CA PHE A 205 7.43 -12.32 14.82
C PHE A 205 7.65 -13.64 15.55
N HIS A 206 7.03 -14.71 15.06
CA HIS A 206 7.27 -16.02 15.62
C HIS A 206 8.73 -16.44 15.38
N PRO A 207 9.45 -16.99 16.37
CA PRO A 207 10.86 -17.35 16.23
C PRO A 207 11.16 -18.26 15.03
N ASN A 208 10.23 -19.16 14.69
CA ASN A 208 10.37 -20.07 13.54
C ASN A 208 10.57 -19.34 12.20
N LEU A 209 10.04 -18.11 12.05
CA LEU A 209 10.22 -17.33 10.83
C LEU A 209 11.67 -16.88 10.65
N LYS A 210 12.46 -16.81 11.74
CA LYS A 210 13.89 -16.48 11.68
C LYS A 210 14.75 -17.62 11.10
N ASN A 211 14.25 -18.86 11.09
CA ASN A 211 15.00 -20.06 10.67
C ASN A 211 15.00 -20.24 9.14
N PHE A 212 15.34 -19.17 8.41
CA PHE A 212 15.51 -19.13 6.96
C PHE A 212 16.71 -18.27 6.57
N TRP A 213 17.18 -18.43 5.35
CA TRP A 213 18.16 -17.52 4.75
C TRP A 213 17.46 -16.27 4.21
N TYR A 214 17.96 -15.10 4.60
CA TYR A 214 17.45 -13.80 4.19
C TYR A 214 18.50 -13.01 3.40
N PRO A 215 18.22 -12.59 2.15
CA PRO A 215 19.01 -11.58 1.47
C PRO A 215 18.81 -10.22 2.15
N VAL A 216 19.89 -9.52 2.47
CA VAL A 216 19.83 -8.27 3.26
C VAL A 216 20.53 -7.07 2.63
N ALA A 217 21.47 -7.33 1.71
CA ALA A 217 22.13 -6.30 0.92
C ALA A 217 22.60 -6.89 -0.42
N PHE A 218 22.83 -6.03 -1.41
CA PHE A 218 23.54 -6.44 -2.62
C PHE A 218 25.04 -6.49 -2.35
N THR A 219 25.74 -7.42 -3.01
CA THR A 219 27.20 -7.54 -2.93
C THR A 219 27.90 -6.21 -3.23
N THR A 220 27.40 -5.49 -4.24
CA THR A 220 27.97 -4.24 -4.77
C THR A 220 27.93 -3.09 -3.77
N ASP A 221 26.99 -3.12 -2.83
CA ASP A 221 26.84 -2.09 -1.81
C ASP A 221 27.87 -2.26 -0.68
N LEU A 222 28.35 -3.49 -0.47
CA LEU A 222 29.30 -3.82 0.60
C LEU A 222 30.73 -3.81 0.06
N LYS A 223 31.36 -2.64 0.06
CA LYS A 223 32.80 -2.46 -0.21
C LYS A 223 33.64 -2.85 1.02
N HIS A 224 34.97 -2.87 0.86
CA HIS A 224 35.89 -3.35 1.89
C HIS A 224 35.88 -2.49 3.18
N ASP A 225 35.70 -1.19 3.04
CA ASP A 225 35.74 -0.16 4.08
C ASP A 225 34.35 0.35 4.50
N THR A 226 33.28 -0.21 3.92
CA THR A 226 31.91 0.19 4.19
C THR A 226 31.24 -0.72 5.21
N MET A 227 30.29 -0.14 5.94
CA MET A 227 29.39 -0.87 6.82
C MET A 227 27.95 -0.62 6.39
N ILE A 228 27.14 -1.67 6.41
CA ILE A 228 25.71 -1.56 6.11
C ILE A 228 24.94 -1.88 7.39
N PRO A 229 24.38 -0.86 8.09
CA PRO A 229 23.44 -1.11 9.16
C PRO A 229 22.13 -1.65 8.56
N ILE A 230 21.60 -2.70 9.16
CA ILE A 230 20.29 -3.26 8.83
C ILE A 230 19.51 -3.50 10.11
N GLU A 231 18.21 -3.61 9.98
CA GLU A 231 17.33 -4.08 11.03
C GLU A 231 16.63 -5.33 10.50
N CYS A 232 16.61 -6.41 11.29
CA CYS A 232 15.98 -7.65 10.88
C CYS A 232 15.35 -8.31 12.10
N PHE A 233 14.03 -8.51 12.05
CA PHE A 233 13.21 -8.98 13.16
C PHE A 233 13.39 -8.18 14.47
N GLU A 234 13.33 -6.85 14.35
CA GLU A 234 13.45 -5.86 15.45
C GLU A 234 14.84 -5.87 16.13
N GLU A 235 15.81 -6.57 15.55
CA GLU A 235 17.19 -6.61 16.02
C GLU A 235 18.09 -5.76 15.10
N PRO A 236 18.93 -4.85 15.65
CA PRO A 236 19.84 -4.04 14.87
C PRO A 236 21.14 -4.80 14.58
N TRP A 237 21.48 -4.89 13.30
CA TRP A 237 22.68 -5.57 12.81
C TRP A 237 23.54 -4.64 11.97
N VAL A 238 24.81 -5.01 11.81
CA VAL A 238 25.74 -4.32 10.92
C VAL A 238 26.54 -5.36 10.14
N ILE A 239 26.59 -5.15 8.83
CA ILE A 239 27.34 -5.99 7.89
C ILE A 239 28.61 -5.25 7.50
N PHE A 240 29.73 -5.96 7.48
CA PHE A 240 31.03 -5.45 7.03
C PHE A 240 31.89 -6.61 6.51
N ARG A 241 32.96 -6.30 5.76
CA ARG A 241 33.90 -7.33 5.29
C ARG A 241 35.03 -7.53 6.28
N GLY A 242 35.37 -8.80 6.51
CA GLY A 242 36.57 -9.20 7.23
C GLY A 242 37.84 -8.97 6.43
N LYS A 243 38.99 -9.23 7.05
CA LYS A 243 40.31 -9.12 6.41
C LYS A 243 40.45 -10.07 5.22
N ASP A 244 39.76 -11.19 5.26
CA ASP A 244 39.67 -12.18 4.18
C ASP A 244 38.71 -11.78 3.05
N GLY A 245 38.10 -10.59 3.13
CA GLY A 245 37.12 -10.08 2.18
C GLY A 245 35.72 -10.69 2.31
N LYS A 246 35.52 -11.66 3.22
CA LYS A 246 34.21 -12.30 3.41
C LYS A 246 33.31 -11.42 4.27
N PRO A 247 32.00 -11.36 3.98
CA PRO A 247 31.07 -10.59 4.81
C PRO A 247 30.87 -11.26 6.17
N GLY A 248 30.69 -10.44 7.20
CA GLY A 248 30.20 -10.82 8.51
C GLY A 248 29.00 -9.98 8.91
N CYS A 249 28.14 -10.52 9.76
CA CYS A 249 27.00 -9.80 10.32
C CYS A 249 27.01 -9.94 11.83
N VAL A 250 27.16 -8.81 12.51
CA VAL A 250 27.23 -8.73 13.99
C VAL A 250 26.17 -7.78 14.50
N GLN A 251 25.81 -7.95 15.76
CA GLN A 251 24.87 -7.05 16.43
C GLN A 251 25.44 -5.64 16.42
N ASN A 252 24.64 -4.65 16.01
CA ASN A 252 25.06 -3.26 15.87
C ASN A 252 25.05 -2.54 17.24
N THR A 253 25.69 -3.16 18.23
CA THR A 253 25.65 -2.72 19.63
C THR A 253 26.96 -3.12 20.30
N CYS A 254 27.78 -2.13 20.65
CA CYS A 254 29.04 -2.36 21.35
C CYS A 254 28.79 -2.96 22.75
N ALA A 255 29.49 -4.03 23.11
CA ALA A 255 29.36 -4.68 24.42
C ALA A 255 29.74 -3.79 25.62
N HIS A 256 30.48 -2.71 25.41
CA HIS A 256 30.92 -1.83 26.49
C HIS A 256 29.78 -0.91 26.98
N ARG A 257 29.19 -0.11 26.09
CA ARG A 257 28.17 0.90 26.43
C ARG A 257 27.06 1.01 25.39
N SER A 258 26.80 -0.07 24.66
CA SER A 258 25.74 -0.17 23.65
C SER A 258 25.82 0.87 22.53
N CYS A 259 27.00 1.44 22.28
CA CYS A 259 27.21 2.37 21.18
C CYS A 259 26.92 1.67 19.84
N PRO A 260 26.15 2.29 18.92
CA PRO A 260 25.93 1.74 17.59
C PRO A 260 27.25 1.64 16.82
N LEU A 261 27.63 0.43 16.44
CA LEU A 261 28.93 0.17 15.82
C LEU A 261 29.05 0.74 14.41
N HIS A 262 27.94 0.82 13.67
CA HIS A 262 27.91 1.38 12.32
C HIS A 262 28.29 2.88 12.24
N LEU A 263 28.31 3.60 13.37
CA LEU A 263 28.79 4.99 13.44
C LEU A 263 30.33 5.08 13.48
N GLY A 264 31.02 3.94 13.57
CA GLY A 264 32.49 3.86 13.59
C GLY A 264 33.10 3.66 12.21
N SER A 265 34.09 2.79 12.15
CA SER A 265 34.84 2.48 10.92
C SER A 265 35.21 1.00 10.84
N VAL A 266 35.61 0.54 9.65
CA VAL A 266 36.24 -0.77 9.49
C VAL A 266 37.75 -0.59 9.46
N ASN A 267 38.46 -1.23 10.39
CA ASN A 267 39.91 -1.21 10.50
C ASN A 267 40.47 -2.62 10.35
N GLU A 268 41.25 -2.86 9.29
CA GLU A 268 41.81 -4.18 8.96
C GLU A 268 40.80 -5.34 8.99
N GLY A 269 39.57 -5.09 8.53
CA GLY A 269 38.50 -6.09 8.55
C GLY A 269 37.89 -6.35 9.93
N ARG A 270 38.04 -5.42 10.88
CA ARG A 270 37.34 -5.38 12.16
C ARG A 270 36.50 -4.11 12.26
N ILE A 271 35.31 -4.20 12.82
CA ILE A 271 34.49 -3.02 13.09
C ILE A 271 34.96 -2.33 14.37
N GLN A 272 35.34 -1.06 14.27
CA GLN A 272 35.80 -0.24 15.38
C GLN A 272 34.65 0.61 15.93
N CYS A 273 34.36 0.45 17.22
CA CYS A 273 33.40 1.29 17.92
C CYS A 273 33.90 2.74 18.01
N PRO A 274 33.11 3.76 17.62
CA PRO A 274 33.55 5.17 17.61
C PRO A 274 33.77 5.74 19.01
N TYR A 275 33.19 5.12 20.04
CA TYR A 275 33.30 5.63 21.40
C TYR A 275 34.69 5.40 22.02
N HIS A 276 35.08 4.14 22.25
CA HIS A 276 36.34 3.81 22.94
C HIS A 276 37.28 2.94 22.08
N GLY A 277 37.02 2.87 20.76
CA GLY A 277 37.88 2.17 19.82
C GLY A 277 37.94 0.65 19.97
N TRP A 278 36.94 0.02 20.62
CA TRP A 278 36.88 -1.44 20.71
C TRP A 278 36.64 -2.02 19.32
N GLU A 279 37.48 -2.98 18.90
CA GLU A 279 37.42 -3.58 17.56
C GLU A 279 36.90 -5.02 17.62
N TYR A 280 35.89 -5.33 16.80
CA TYR A 280 35.26 -6.64 16.73
C TYR A 280 35.45 -7.29 15.35
N THR A 281 35.68 -8.60 15.33
CA THR A 281 35.74 -9.39 14.08
C THR A 281 34.35 -9.69 13.51
N THR A 282 34.29 -10.25 12.31
CA THR A 282 33.06 -10.73 11.66
C THR A 282 32.31 -11.80 12.47
N THR A 283 32.99 -12.45 13.42
CA THR A 283 32.40 -13.42 14.36
C THR A 283 31.94 -12.78 15.68
N GLY A 284 32.05 -11.45 15.80
CA GLY A 284 31.70 -10.70 17.01
C GLY A 284 32.73 -10.76 18.13
N LYS A 285 33.87 -11.45 17.97
CA LYS A 285 34.94 -11.48 18.98
C LYS A 285 35.62 -10.11 19.06
N CYS A 286 35.74 -9.54 20.25
CA CYS A 286 36.53 -8.33 20.49
C CYS A 286 38.03 -8.68 20.51
N GLU A 287 38.82 -8.03 19.66
CA GLU A 287 40.26 -8.30 19.54
C GLU A 287 41.14 -7.14 19.98
N LYS A 288 40.57 -5.95 20.16
CA LYS A 288 41.33 -4.76 20.57
C LYS A 288 40.52 -3.88 21.50
N MET A 289 41.17 -3.43 22.58
CA MET A 289 40.63 -2.48 23.56
C MET A 289 41.72 -1.44 23.88
N PRO A 290 41.79 -0.30 23.17
CA PRO A 290 42.95 0.60 23.24
C PRO A 290 43.29 1.16 24.64
N SER A 291 42.31 1.28 25.52
CA SER A 291 42.46 1.94 26.83
C SER A 291 42.35 0.99 28.03
N THR A 292 42.45 -0.32 27.82
CA THR A 292 42.40 -1.31 28.91
C THR A 292 43.06 -2.62 28.49
N ARG A 293 43.23 -3.54 29.45
CA ARG A 293 43.62 -4.91 29.14
C ARG A 293 42.52 -5.60 28.32
N LEU A 294 42.92 -6.40 27.32
CA LEU A 294 41.97 -7.16 26.52
C LEU A 294 41.22 -8.17 27.39
N LEU A 295 39.90 -8.08 27.39
CA LEU A 295 39.01 -9.06 28.01
C LEU A 295 38.41 -9.98 26.93
N ASN A 296 38.05 -11.21 27.30
CA ASN A 296 37.37 -12.13 26.39
C ASN A 296 35.89 -11.75 26.26
N VAL A 297 35.61 -10.77 25.40
CA VAL A 297 34.26 -10.25 25.12
C VAL A 297 33.85 -10.59 23.70
N LYS A 298 32.59 -10.99 23.53
CA LYS A 298 32.00 -11.32 22.23
C LYS A 298 30.60 -10.71 22.12
N ILE A 299 30.31 -10.05 21.01
CA ILE A 299 28.95 -9.63 20.63
C ILE A 299 28.27 -10.71 19.79
N LYS A 300 26.94 -10.69 19.74
CA LYS A 300 26.18 -11.65 18.91
C LYS A 300 26.55 -11.48 17.43
N SER A 301 26.72 -12.60 16.74
CA SER A 301 26.96 -12.67 15.30
C SER A 301 26.07 -13.74 14.71
N VAL A 302 25.65 -13.57 13.46
CA VAL A 302 24.83 -14.56 12.74
C VAL A 302 25.60 -15.12 11.54
N PRO A 303 25.32 -16.37 11.11
CA PRO A 303 25.86 -16.89 9.86
C PRO A 303 25.60 -15.91 8.72
N CYS A 304 26.64 -15.58 7.97
CA CYS A 304 26.62 -14.59 6.92
C CYS A 304 27.50 -15.08 5.76
N PHE A 305 27.01 -14.97 4.53
CA PHE A 305 27.81 -15.29 3.35
C PHE A 305 27.35 -14.48 2.13
N GLU A 306 28.16 -14.53 1.08
CA GLU A 306 27.89 -13.88 -0.19
C GLU A 306 27.64 -14.94 -1.27
N LYS A 307 26.54 -14.79 -2.01
CA LYS A 307 26.20 -15.66 -3.15
C LYS A 307 25.20 -14.99 -4.08
N GLU A 308 25.38 -15.18 -5.39
CA GLU A 308 24.46 -14.70 -6.45
C GLU A 308 24.20 -13.17 -6.39
N GLY A 309 25.26 -12.42 -6.06
CA GLY A 309 25.24 -10.95 -5.96
C GLY A 309 24.52 -10.42 -4.72
N MET A 310 24.24 -11.29 -3.74
CA MET A 310 23.53 -10.95 -2.51
C MET A 310 24.34 -11.33 -1.28
N ILE A 311 24.19 -10.54 -0.23
CA ILE A 311 24.62 -10.88 1.14
C ILE A 311 23.45 -11.53 1.86
N TRP A 312 23.68 -12.74 2.37
CA TRP A 312 22.70 -13.57 3.04
C TRP A 312 23.01 -13.69 4.53
N ILE A 313 21.98 -13.67 5.37
CA ILE A 313 22.09 -13.96 6.81
C ILE A 313 21.08 -15.01 7.26
N TRP A 314 21.42 -15.71 8.35
CA TRP A 314 20.52 -16.61 9.07
C TRP A 314 20.27 -16.06 10.49
N PRO A 315 19.17 -15.32 10.72
CA PRO A 315 18.89 -14.72 12.03
C PRO A 315 18.34 -15.72 13.05
N GLY A 316 18.01 -16.93 12.62
CA GLY A 316 17.47 -18.01 13.44
C GLY A 316 18.49 -18.65 14.38
N ASN A 317 17.99 -19.37 15.37
CA ASN A 317 18.82 -20.11 16.33
C ASN A 317 19.08 -21.56 15.88
N ASP A 318 18.25 -22.08 14.99
CA ASP A 318 18.42 -23.44 14.46
C ASP A 318 19.63 -23.50 13.53
N PRO A 319 20.24 -24.70 13.33
CA PRO A 319 21.29 -24.88 12.33
C PRO A 319 20.83 -24.40 10.95
N PRO A 320 21.65 -23.59 10.24
CA PRO A 320 21.27 -23.11 8.93
C PRO A 320 21.02 -24.23 7.93
N SER A 321 19.96 -24.10 7.15
CA SER A 321 19.66 -25.03 6.05
C SER A 321 20.80 -25.00 5.02
N ALA A 322 21.18 -26.17 4.51
CA ALA A 322 22.12 -26.29 3.39
C ALA A 322 21.52 -25.80 2.06
N THR A 323 20.19 -25.72 1.97
CA THR A 323 19.48 -25.41 0.73
C THR A 323 19.22 -23.92 0.64
N LEU A 324 19.63 -23.30 -0.47
CA LEU A 324 19.37 -21.89 -0.78
C LEU A 324 18.53 -21.81 -2.05
N PRO A 325 17.46 -20.99 -2.09
CA PRO A 325 16.82 -20.66 -3.35
C PRO A 325 17.79 -19.87 -4.23
N SER A 326 17.88 -20.20 -5.52
CA SER A 326 18.63 -19.36 -6.45
C SER A 326 17.87 -18.06 -6.68
N LEU A 327 18.59 -16.94 -6.75
CA LEU A 327 18.10 -15.60 -7.08
C LEU A 327 18.81 -15.02 -8.31
N LEU A 328 19.50 -15.86 -9.07
CA LEU A 328 20.00 -15.49 -10.38
C LEU A 328 18.83 -15.22 -11.32
N PRO A 329 18.94 -14.20 -12.18
CA PRO A 329 17.98 -14.02 -13.24
C PRO A 329 18.05 -15.21 -14.21
N PRO A 330 16.97 -15.49 -14.96
CA PRO A 330 16.96 -16.58 -15.93
C PRO A 330 18.07 -16.43 -16.99
N PRO A 331 18.50 -17.52 -17.64
CA PRO A 331 19.47 -17.44 -18.72
C PRO A 331 19.04 -16.43 -19.80
N GLY A 332 19.98 -15.61 -20.26
CA GLY A 332 19.72 -14.55 -21.27
C GLY A 332 19.41 -13.17 -20.67
N PHE A 333 19.04 -13.09 -19.40
CA PHE A 333 18.79 -11.80 -18.74
C PHE A 333 20.08 -11.18 -18.20
N GLN A 334 20.16 -9.84 -18.26
CA GLN A 334 21.22 -9.05 -17.66
C GLN A 334 20.65 -8.11 -16.60
N VAL A 335 21.33 -8.01 -15.46
CA VAL A 335 20.97 -7.07 -14.38
C VAL A 335 21.22 -5.63 -14.86
N HIS A 336 20.20 -4.78 -14.72
CA HIS A 336 20.23 -3.37 -15.13
C HIS A 336 20.12 -2.41 -13.95
N ALA A 337 19.47 -2.83 -12.86
CA ALA A 337 19.36 -2.02 -11.65
C ALA A 337 19.27 -2.91 -10.40
N GLU A 338 19.90 -2.45 -9.32
CA GLU A 338 19.81 -2.99 -7.97
C GLU A 338 19.56 -1.81 -7.03
N ILE A 339 18.45 -1.85 -6.30
CA ILE A 339 17.94 -0.71 -5.52
C ILE A 339 17.53 -1.21 -4.15
N VAL A 340 17.88 -0.46 -3.11
CA VAL A 340 17.50 -0.74 -1.72
C VAL A 340 16.67 0.41 -1.18
N MET A 341 15.54 0.09 -0.56
CA MET A 341 14.61 1.06 0.03
C MET A 341 14.18 0.60 1.43
N GLU A 342 14.00 1.55 2.34
CA GLU A 342 13.43 1.31 3.67
C GLU A 342 12.01 1.87 3.68
N LEU A 343 11.02 1.02 3.96
CA LEU A 343 9.61 1.36 3.82
C LEU A 343 8.89 1.26 5.16
N PRO A 344 8.04 2.24 5.52
CA PRO A 344 7.35 2.31 6.81
C PRO A 344 6.08 1.41 6.87
N ILE A 345 6.20 0.17 6.42
CA ILE A 345 5.12 -0.82 6.40
C ILE A 345 5.65 -2.20 6.80
N GLU A 346 4.78 -3.05 7.34
CA GLU A 346 5.12 -4.45 7.59
C GLU A 346 5.40 -5.17 6.26
N HIS A 347 6.46 -6.00 6.24
CA HIS A 347 6.85 -6.79 5.07
C HIS A 347 5.70 -7.62 4.47
N GLY A 348 4.79 -8.14 5.31
CA GLY A 348 3.68 -8.98 4.85
C GLY A 348 2.66 -8.24 4.00
N LEU A 349 2.43 -6.94 4.27
CA LEU A 349 1.58 -6.10 3.44
C LEU A 349 2.18 -5.87 2.06
N LEU A 350 3.49 -5.57 2.03
CA LEU A 350 4.21 -5.37 0.77
C LEU A 350 4.22 -6.64 -0.07
N LEU A 351 4.44 -7.81 0.56
CA LEU A 351 4.37 -9.10 -0.12
C LEU A 351 2.98 -9.33 -0.73
N ASP A 352 1.90 -9.15 0.03
CA ASP A 352 0.54 -9.39 -0.48
C ASP A 352 0.19 -8.40 -1.62
N ASN A 353 0.62 -7.13 -1.52
CA ASN A 353 0.47 -6.15 -2.60
C ASN A 353 1.26 -6.52 -3.86
N LEU A 354 2.53 -6.91 -3.76
CA LEU A 354 3.34 -7.35 -4.89
C LEU A 354 2.81 -8.65 -5.54
N LEU A 355 2.16 -9.51 -4.75
CA LEU A 355 1.55 -10.76 -5.21
C LEU A 355 0.15 -10.58 -5.78
N ASP A 356 -0.41 -9.38 -5.77
CA ASP A 356 -1.70 -9.05 -6.39
C ASP A 356 -1.46 -8.15 -7.60
N LEU A 357 -1.71 -8.63 -8.81
CA LEU A 357 -1.58 -7.80 -10.00
C LEU A 357 -2.91 -7.15 -10.44
N ALA A 358 -4.02 -7.47 -9.78
CA ALA A 358 -5.34 -6.94 -10.14
C ALA A 358 -5.47 -5.44 -9.84
N HIS A 359 -4.69 -4.91 -8.89
CA HIS A 359 -4.69 -3.47 -8.58
C HIS A 359 -3.98 -2.62 -9.64
N ALA A 360 -3.12 -3.21 -10.48
CA ALA A 360 -2.23 -2.45 -11.36
C ALA A 360 -2.94 -1.44 -12.29
N PRO A 361 -4.06 -1.76 -12.98
CA PRO A 361 -4.79 -0.80 -13.80
C PRO A 361 -5.41 0.38 -13.04
N PHE A 362 -5.54 0.28 -11.71
CA PHE A 362 -6.13 1.31 -10.87
C PHE A 362 -5.06 2.17 -10.18
N THR A 363 -3.99 1.54 -9.71
CA THR A 363 -2.91 2.21 -8.98
C THR A 363 -1.89 2.84 -9.91
N HIS A 364 -1.49 2.11 -10.97
CA HIS A 364 -0.37 2.46 -11.85
C HIS A 364 -0.80 3.14 -13.16
N THR A 365 -1.84 3.96 -13.08
CA THR A 365 -2.42 4.65 -14.26
C THR A 365 -1.47 5.68 -14.88
N SER A 366 -0.53 6.22 -14.10
CA SER A 366 0.50 7.17 -14.53
C SER A 366 1.81 6.52 -14.98
N THR A 367 2.02 5.23 -14.67
CA THR A 367 3.29 4.53 -14.90
C THR A 367 3.12 3.37 -15.89
N PHE A 368 3.35 2.13 -15.48
CA PHE A 368 3.45 0.99 -16.39
C PHE A 368 2.10 0.45 -16.85
N ALA A 369 1.03 0.68 -16.08
CA ALA A 369 -0.33 0.26 -16.42
C ALA A 369 -1.12 1.35 -17.16
N LYS A 370 -0.46 2.42 -17.60
CA LYS A 370 -1.08 3.50 -18.35
C LYS A 370 -1.74 2.97 -19.63
N GLY A 371 -3.06 3.05 -19.68
CA GLY A 371 -3.86 2.60 -20.83
C GLY A 371 -4.20 1.11 -20.83
N TRP A 372 -3.93 0.37 -19.76
CA TRP A 372 -4.42 -1.00 -19.61
C TRP A 372 -5.96 -0.97 -19.47
N SER A 373 -6.65 -1.82 -20.22
CA SER A 373 -8.08 -2.05 -20.02
C SER A 373 -8.30 -2.84 -18.74
N VAL A 374 -9.28 -2.46 -17.93
CA VAL A 374 -9.71 -3.24 -16.77
C VAL A 374 -10.44 -4.50 -17.28
N PRO A 375 -9.90 -5.71 -17.08
CA PRO A 375 -10.57 -6.94 -17.51
C PRO A 375 -11.84 -7.17 -16.67
N SER A 376 -12.87 -7.78 -17.26
CA SER A 376 -14.06 -8.20 -16.52
C SER A 376 -13.77 -9.29 -15.49
N LEU A 377 -12.72 -10.08 -15.72
CA LEU A 377 -12.27 -11.12 -14.80
C LEU A 377 -10.75 -11.31 -14.92
N VAL A 378 -10.07 -11.33 -13.78
CA VAL A 378 -8.64 -11.64 -13.67
C VAL A 378 -8.49 -12.95 -12.92
N LYS A 379 -7.65 -13.86 -13.43
CA LYS A 379 -7.38 -15.15 -12.79
C LYS A 379 -5.89 -15.32 -12.56
N PHE A 380 -5.55 -15.90 -11.41
CA PHE A 380 -4.23 -16.44 -11.17
C PHE A 380 -4.25 -17.95 -11.39
N LEU A 381 -3.61 -18.41 -12.46
CA LEU A 381 -3.58 -19.80 -12.87
C LEU A 381 -2.29 -20.45 -12.38
N THR A 382 -2.42 -21.63 -11.76
CA THR A 382 -1.29 -22.36 -11.16
C THR A 382 -1.21 -23.76 -11.76
N PRO A 383 -0.04 -24.24 -12.22
CA PRO A 383 0.14 -25.58 -12.77
C PRO A 383 -0.04 -26.80 -11.83
N GLY A 384 -0.75 -26.73 -10.70
CA GLY A 384 -1.07 -27.91 -9.86
C GLY A 384 -0.78 -27.74 -8.36
N SER A 385 0.49 -27.60 -7.98
CA SER A 385 0.92 -27.35 -6.59
C SER A 385 2.20 -26.52 -6.59
N GLY A 386 2.23 -25.42 -5.82
CA GLY A 386 3.41 -24.56 -5.75
C GLY A 386 3.07 -23.11 -5.46
N LEU A 387 4.10 -22.29 -5.36
CA LEU A 387 4.01 -20.86 -5.09
C LEU A 387 4.25 -20.02 -6.35
N GLN A 388 3.98 -20.59 -7.52
CA GLN A 388 4.17 -19.96 -8.83
C GLN A 388 2.92 -20.07 -9.71
N GLY A 389 2.79 -19.17 -10.66
CA GLY A 389 1.70 -19.18 -11.63
C GLY A 389 1.78 -17.98 -12.57
N TYR A 390 0.73 -17.80 -13.34
CA TYR A 390 0.63 -16.71 -14.29
C TYR A 390 -0.72 -16.01 -14.16
N TRP A 391 -0.71 -14.73 -14.51
CA TRP A 391 -1.90 -13.90 -14.55
C TRP A 391 -2.60 -14.04 -15.90
N ASP A 392 -3.92 -14.11 -15.91
CA ASP A 392 -4.75 -14.11 -17.12
C ASP A 392 -5.70 -12.91 -17.04
N PRO A 393 -5.68 -11.96 -18.00
CA PRO A 393 -5.01 -12.01 -19.32
C PRO A 393 -3.61 -11.37 -19.40
N TYR A 394 -2.98 -11.01 -18.28
CA TYR A 394 -1.70 -10.30 -18.30
C TYR A 394 -0.53 -11.25 -18.58
N PRO A 395 0.39 -10.98 -19.53
CA PRO A 395 1.53 -11.85 -19.81
C PRO A 395 2.60 -11.67 -18.72
N ILE A 396 2.28 -12.12 -17.51
CA ILE A 396 3.06 -11.95 -16.28
C ILE A 396 3.07 -13.26 -15.52
N ASP A 397 4.26 -13.84 -15.43
CA ASP A 397 4.54 -14.95 -14.53
C ASP A 397 4.98 -14.41 -13.18
N MET A 398 4.54 -15.05 -12.12
CA MET A 398 4.86 -14.63 -10.76
C MET A 398 5.08 -15.83 -9.84
N GLU A 399 6.07 -15.71 -8.96
CA GLU A 399 6.46 -16.72 -7.99
C GLU A 399 6.77 -16.07 -6.63
N PHE A 400 6.17 -16.61 -5.58
CA PHE A 400 6.61 -16.37 -4.21
C PHE A 400 7.65 -17.43 -3.81
N ARG A 401 8.87 -16.99 -3.50
CA ARG A 401 9.92 -17.83 -2.93
C ARG A 401 10.05 -17.55 -1.43
N PRO A 402 9.80 -18.54 -0.57
CA PRO A 402 10.02 -18.41 0.86
C PRO A 402 11.43 -17.95 1.24
N PRO A 403 11.60 -17.10 2.26
CA PRO A 403 10.54 -16.63 3.15
C PRO A 403 9.89 -15.31 2.73
N CYS A 404 10.53 -14.51 1.89
CA CYS A 404 10.11 -13.12 1.63
C CYS A 404 10.46 -12.59 0.23
N MET A 405 10.57 -13.47 -0.76
CA MET A 405 11.00 -13.10 -2.11
C MET A 405 9.84 -13.25 -3.10
N VAL A 406 9.69 -12.26 -3.99
CA VAL A 406 8.74 -12.29 -5.10
C VAL A 406 9.52 -12.13 -6.39
N LEU A 407 9.36 -13.08 -7.29
CA LEU A 407 9.91 -13.02 -8.63
C LEU A 407 8.76 -12.81 -9.61
N SER A 408 8.94 -11.89 -10.55
CA SER A 408 8.01 -11.69 -11.66
C SER A 408 8.78 -11.65 -12.98
N THR A 409 8.17 -12.21 -14.02
CA THR A 409 8.65 -12.09 -15.40
C THR A 409 7.51 -11.53 -16.23
N ILE A 410 7.72 -10.33 -16.76
CA ILE A 410 6.73 -9.56 -17.48
C ILE A 410 7.13 -9.56 -18.95
N GLY A 411 6.23 -10.02 -19.82
CA GLY A 411 6.38 -9.88 -21.26
C GLY A 411 6.09 -8.44 -21.69
N ILE A 412 7.07 -7.79 -22.32
CA ILE A 412 6.96 -6.45 -22.87
C ILE A 412 6.97 -6.59 -24.40
N SER A 413 5.95 -6.06 -25.08
CA SER A 413 5.97 -5.96 -26.55
C SER A 413 6.38 -4.56 -27.00
N LYS A 414 5.91 -3.53 -26.30
CA LYS A 414 6.33 -2.12 -26.37
C LYS A 414 6.26 -1.50 -24.97
N PRO A 415 7.04 -0.43 -24.67
CA PRO A 415 6.89 0.29 -23.41
C PRO A 415 5.43 0.69 -23.15
N GLY A 416 4.85 0.23 -22.04
CA GLY A 416 3.46 0.52 -21.64
C GLY A 416 2.37 -0.23 -22.41
N LYS A 417 2.68 -1.15 -23.34
CA LYS A 417 1.69 -2.02 -23.99
C LYS A 417 2.05 -3.49 -23.74
N LEU A 418 1.11 -4.21 -23.14
CA LEU A 418 1.10 -5.66 -23.10
C LEU A 418 0.48 -6.16 -24.41
N GLU A 419 1.21 -6.92 -25.21
CA GLU A 419 0.64 -7.71 -26.32
C GLU A 419 0.99 -9.18 -26.07
N GLY A 420 0.01 -10.07 -26.14
CA GLY A 420 0.16 -11.50 -25.86
C GLY A 420 -0.73 -11.97 -24.71
N GLN A 421 -1.21 -13.21 -24.78
CA GLN A 421 -2.01 -13.83 -23.71
C GLN A 421 -1.12 -14.51 -22.65
N ASN A 422 0.18 -14.66 -22.94
CA ASN A 422 1.12 -15.39 -22.10
C ASN A 422 2.54 -14.83 -22.28
N THR A 423 3.38 -14.91 -21.24
CA THR A 423 4.78 -14.44 -21.25
C THR A 423 5.57 -15.04 -22.42
N SER A 424 5.43 -16.35 -22.64
CA SER A 424 6.11 -17.09 -23.72
C SER A 424 5.87 -16.58 -25.15
N GLN A 425 4.84 -15.75 -25.36
CA GLN A 425 4.51 -15.17 -26.68
C GLN A 425 5.17 -13.80 -26.89
N CYS A 426 5.79 -13.22 -25.85
CA CYS A 426 6.42 -11.90 -25.92
C CYS A 426 7.86 -12.01 -26.45
N ALA A 427 8.29 -11.00 -27.21
CA ALA A 427 9.63 -10.96 -27.80
C ALA A 427 10.70 -10.42 -26.83
N THR A 428 10.29 -9.62 -25.84
CA THR A 428 11.19 -9.04 -24.84
C THR A 428 10.59 -9.15 -23.45
N HIS A 429 11.44 -9.26 -22.44
CA HIS A 429 11.01 -9.54 -21.08
C HIS A 429 11.75 -8.69 -20.05
N LEU A 430 11.00 -8.31 -19.03
CA LEU A 430 11.48 -7.71 -17.80
C LEU A 430 11.35 -8.74 -16.68
N HIS A 431 12.47 -9.11 -16.08
CA HIS A 431 12.52 -9.95 -14.90
C HIS A 431 12.82 -9.10 -13.66
N GLN A 432 12.00 -9.26 -12.63
CA GLN A 432 12.13 -8.50 -11.39
C GLN A 432 12.22 -9.46 -10.20
N LEU A 433 13.09 -9.10 -9.26
CA LEU A 433 13.19 -9.73 -7.96
C LEU A 433 12.94 -8.67 -6.89
N HIS A 434 11.97 -8.92 -6.02
CA HIS A 434 11.68 -8.13 -4.84
C HIS A 434 11.95 -8.99 -3.60
N VAL A 435 12.77 -8.50 -2.67
CA VAL A 435 12.99 -9.12 -1.36
C VAL A 435 12.43 -8.18 -0.30
N CYS A 436 11.34 -8.59 0.35
CA CYS A 436 10.67 -7.81 1.39
C CYS A 436 11.17 -8.26 2.77
N LEU A 437 12.35 -7.79 3.19
CA LEU A 437 12.95 -8.21 4.44
C LEU A 437 12.11 -7.74 5.64
N PRO A 438 11.75 -8.62 6.59
CA PRO A 438 11.10 -8.22 7.84
C PRO A 438 12.08 -7.46 8.72
N SER A 439 11.98 -6.12 8.74
CA SER A 439 12.80 -5.27 9.61
C SER A 439 12.15 -5.13 10.98
N SER A 440 10.93 -4.57 11.04
CA SER A 440 10.12 -4.47 12.25
C SER A 440 8.63 -4.61 11.90
N LYS A 441 7.74 -4.48 12.89
CA LYS A 441 6.29 -4.58 12.68
C LYS A 441 5.69 -3.47 11.82
N GLN A 442 6.46 -2.40 11.58
CA GLN A 442 6.04 -1.24 10.78
C GLN A 442 7.14 -0.82 9.82
N LYS A 443 8.10 -1.71 9.55
CA LYS A 443 9.22 -1.40 8.68
C LYS A 443 9.65 -2.64 7.91
N THR A 444 9.91 -2.45 6.63
CA THR A 444 10.48 -3.47 5.76
C THR A 444 11.60 -2.86 4.94
N ARG A 445 12.67 -3.62 4.76
CA ARG A 445 13.75 -3.28 3.85
C ARG A 445 13.50 -4.02 2.54
N LEU A 446 13.26 -3.26 1.46
CA LEU A 446 13.02 -3.79 0.12
C LEU A 446 14.33 -3.79 -0.66
N LEU A 447 14.75 -4.97 -1.13
CA LEU A 447 15.77 -5.09 -2.18
C LEU A 447 15.06 -5.37 -3.50
N TYR A 448 15.30 -4.53 -4.50
CA TYR A 448 14.74 -4.65 -5.83
C TYR A 448 15.86 -4.83 -6.86
N ARG A 449 15.79 -5.92 -7.64
CA ARG A 449 16.69 -6.18 -8.76
C ARG A 449 15.89 -6.28 -10.04
N MET A 450 16.31 -5.49 -11.03
CA MET A 450 15.71 -5.44 -12.36
C MET A 450 16.66 -6.05 -13.38
N SER A 451 16.17 -6.99 -14.19
CA SER A 451 16.93 -7.62 -15.27
C SER A 451 16.14 -7.63 -16.58
N LEU A 452 16.83 -7.43 -17.70
CA LEU A 452 16.22 -7.42 -19.04
C LEU A 452 16.93 -8.45 -19.93
N ASP A 453 16.20 -9.13 -20.79
CA ASP A 453 16.76 -9.98 -21.86
C ASP A 453 17.06 -9.21 -23.16
N PHE A 454 16.73 -7.92 -23.17
CA PHE A 454 16.93 -7.00 -24.28
C PHE A 454 17.73 -5.77 -23.87
N ALA A 455 18.13 -4.97 -24.87
CA ALA A 455 18.83 -3.69 -24.70
C ALA A 455 20.03 -3.72 -23.72
N PRO A 456 20.97 -4.68 -23.83
CA PRO A 456 22.08 -4.80 -22.88
C PRO A 456 23.03 -3.60 -22.88
N PHE A 457 22.97 -2.74 -23.91
CA PHE A 457 23.74 -1.51 -23.99
C PHE A 457 23.30 -0.45 -22.96
N LEU A 458 22.05 -0.53 -22.46
CA LEU A 458 21.51 0.46 -21.51
C LEU A 458 22.30 0.51 -20.19
N LYS A 459 22.92 -0.60 -19.78
CA LYS A 459 23.77 -0.64 -18.58
C LYS A 459 25.04 0.22 -18.70
N HIS A 460 25.46 0.55 -19.92
CA HIS A 460 26.64 1.36 -20.20
C HIS A 460 26.31 2.84 -20.42
N VAL A 461 25.01 3.19 -20.46
CA VAL A 461 24.57 4.57 -20.60
C VAL A 461 24.85 5.30 -19.29
N PRO A 462 25.64 6.39 -19.29
CA PRO A 462 25.92 7.16 -18.08
C PRO A 462 24.64 7.62 -17.40
N PHE A 463 24.62 7.56 -16.06
CA PHE A 463 23.51 8.01 -15.21
C PHE A 463 22.20 7.21 -15.34
N MET A 464 22.15 6.16 -16.17
CA MET A 464 20.95 5.35 -16.36
C MET A 464 20.46 4.70 -15.06
N GLN A 465 21.38 4.41 -14.13
CA GLN A 465 21.06 3.91 -12.79
C GLN A 465 20.17 4.87 -11.98
N TYR A 466 20.34 6.19 -12.14
CA TYR A 466 19.50 7.18 -11.46
C TYR A 466 18.10 7.22 -12.06
N LEU A 467 18.00 7.05 -13.38
CA LEU A 467 16.71 6.99 -14.06
C LEU A 467 15.94 5.72 -13.65
N TRP A 468 16.61 4.56 -13.58
CA TRP A 468 15.99 3.33 -13.07
C TRP A 468 15.52 3.47 -11.64
N LYS A 469 16.34 4.10 -10.79
CA LYS A 469 15.96 4.39 -9.41
C LYS A 469 14.72 5.28 -9.34
N HIS A 470 14.69 6.35 -10.12
CA HIS A 470 13.55 7.27 -10.17
C HIS A 470 12.26 6.56 -10.58
N PHE A 471 12.29 5.74 -11.64
CA PHE A 471 11.10 4.99 -12.08
C PHE A 471 10.65 3.95 -11.04
N ALA A 472 11.59 3.23 -10.43
CA ALA A 472 11.27 2.27 -9.37
C ALA A 472 10.63 2.96 -8.15
N GLU A 473 11.18 4.09 -7.71
CA GLU A 473 10.62 4.90 -6.63
C GLU A 473 9.24 5.45 -7.00
N GLN A 474 9.03 5.91 -8.23
CA GLN A 474 7.74 6.41 -8.67
C GLN A 474 6.66 5.32 -8.62
N VAL A 475 6.93 4.14 -9.18
CA VAL A 475 5.99 3.01 -9.15
C VAL A 475 5.70 2.58 -7.72
N LEU A 476 6.74 2.41 -6.90
CA LEU A 476 6.59 1.98 -5.52
C LEU A 476 5.80 3.00 -4.68
N ASN A 477 5.97 4.30 -4.92
CA ASN A 477 5.23 5.34 -4.19
C ASN A 477 3.73 5.32 -4.51
N GLU A 478 3.33 4.91 -5.73
CA GLU A 478 1.93 4.73 -6.10
C GLU A 478 1.26 3.63 -5.29
N ASP A 479 1.99 2.56 -4.97
CA ASP A 479 1.56 1.48 -4.06
C ASP A 479 1.62 1.89 -2.59
N LEU A 480 2.74 2.49 -2.19
CA LEU A 480 3.04 2.78 -0.78
C LEU A 480 1.96 3.64 -0.14
N ARG A 481 1.39 4.62 -0.86
CA ARG A 481 0.28 5.45 -0.35
C ARG A 481 -0.95 4.61 0.06
N LEU A 482 -1.23 3.52 -0.66
CA LEU A 482 -2.37 2.64 -0.38
C LEU A 482 -2.04 1.71 0.78
N VAL A 483 -0.85 1.11 0.76
CA VAL A 483 -0.40 0.16 1.77
C VAL A 483 -0.15 0.83 3.12
N LEU A 484 0.27 2.11 3.14
CA LEU A 484 0.33 2.93 4.36
C LEU A 484 -1.04 3.04 5.04
N GLY A 485 -2.10 3.33 4.28
CA GLY A 485 -3.46 3.37 4.83
C GLY A 485 -3.97 2.00 5.31
N GLN A 486 -3.46 0.91 4.74
CA GLN A 486 -3.72 -0.45 5.26
C GLN A 486 -2.96 -0.69 6.57
N GLN A 487 -1.70 -0.27 6.66
CA GLN A 487 -0.89 -0.36 7.88
C GLN A 487 -1.54 0.39 9.04
N GLU A 488 -2.02 1.62 8.81
CA GLU A 488 -2.72 2.42 9.81
C GLU A 488 -3.97 1.71 10.33
N ARG A 489 -4.85 1.26 9.43
CA ARG A 489 -6.06 0.50 9.79
C ARG A 489 -5.73 -0.79 10.51
N MET A 490 -4.69 -1.50 10.06
CA MET A 490 -4.22 -2.70 10.73
C MET A 490 -3.80 -2.37 12.16
N ASN A 491 -2.99 -1.33 12.38
CA ASN A 491 -2.61 -0.87 13.72
C ASN A 491 -3.84 -0.55 14.60
N SER A 492 -4.93 -0.06 14.02
CA SER A 492 -6.21 0.19 14.70
C SER A 492 -7.09 -1.06 14.91
N GLY A 493 -6.63 -2.27 14.58
CA GLY A 493 -7.41 -3.49 14.77
C GLY A 493 -8.06 -4.08 13.52
N ALA A 494 -7.93 -3.43 12.36
CA ALA A 494 -8.55 -3.93 11.14
C ALA A 494 -7.87 -5.19 10.62
N ASN A 495 -8.66 -6.16 10.16
CA ASN A 495 -8.17 -7.31 9.41
C ASN A 495 -8.14 -6.98 7.92
N VAL A 496 -6.96 -6.58 7.43
CA VAL A 496 -6.70 -6.22 6.02
C VAL A 496 -6.82 -7.40 5.06
N TRP A 497 -6.88 -8.65 5.56
CA TRP A 497 -6.87 -9.88 4.75
C TRP A 497 -8.17 -10.70 4.82
N ASN A 498 -9.24 -10.12 5.38
CA ASN A 498 -10.44 -10.87 5.78
C ASN A 498 -11.25 -11.48 4.61
N TRP A 499 -11.21 -10.86 3.43
CA TRP A 499 -12.12 -11.21 2.32
C TRP A 499 -11.36 -11.53 1.02
N PRO A 500 -10.63 -12.66 0.96
CA PRO A 500 -9.93 -13.03 -0.26
C PRO A 500 -10.91 -13.42 -1.37
N VAL A 501 -10.59 -12.98 -2.59
CA VAL A 501 -11.30 -13.31 -3.83
C VAL A 501 -10.40 -14.13 -4.76
N SER A 502 -10.87 -14.41 -5.98
CA SER A 502 -10.22 -15.39 -6.87
C SER A 502 -8.81 -15.00 -7.31
N TYR A 503 -8.52 -13.70 -7.45
CA TYR A 503 -7.20 -13.22 -7.84
C TYR A 503 -6.19 -13.20 -6.68
N ASP A 504 -6.65 -13.20 -5.42
CA ASP A 504 -5.78 -13.23 -4.23
C ASP A 504 -5.12 -14.59 -3.99
N LYS A 505 -5.28 -15.55 -4.90
CA LYS A 505 -4.88 -16.95 -4.71
C LYS A 505 -3.41 -17.10 -4.31
N LEU A 506 -2.50 -16.30 -4.90
CA LEU A 506 -1.08 -16.37 -4.57
C LEU A 506 -0.79 -15.78 -3.17
N GLY A 507 -1.38 -14.62 -2.86
CA GLY A 507 -1.32 -14.01 -1.52
C GLY A 507 -1.89 -14.92 -0.43
N VAL A 508 -3.00 -15.60 -0.70
CA VAL A 508 -3.60 -16.61 0.21
C VAL A 508 -2.64 -17.80 0.43
N ARG A 509 -1.91 -18.25 -0.61
CA ARG A 509 -0.92 -19.33 -0.45
C ARG A 509 0.29 -18.90 0.37
N TYR A 510 0.78 -17.69 0.19
CA TYR A 510 1.80 -17.10 1.05
C TYR A 510 1.31 -17.09 2.51
N ARG A 511 0.10 -16.62 2.77
CA ARG A 511 -0.51 -16.63 4.11
C ARG A 511 -0.59 -18.05 4.68
N ILE A 512 -1.12 -19.03 3.94
CA ILE A 512 -1.17 -20.42 4.41
C ILE A 512 0.24 -20.98 4.74
N TRP A 513 1.23 -20.64 3.92
CA TRP A 513 2.63 -21.01 4.18
C TRP A 513 3.18 -20.37 5.45
N ARG A 514 3.00 -19.06 5.63
CA ARG A 514 3.47 -18.32 6.82
C ARG A 514 2.87 -18.88 8.10
N ASP A 515 1.55 -19.08 8.13
CA ASP A 515 0.83 -19.65 9.28
C ASP A 515 1.31 -21.09 9.60
N ALA A 516 1.67 -21.89 8.59
CA ALA A 516 2.28 -23.20 8.84
C ALA A 516 3.69 -23.10 9.46
N VAL A 517 4.51 -22.15 9.03
CA VAL A 517 5.84 -21.88 9.63
C VAL A 517 5.69 -21.44 11.08
N GLU A 518 4.80 -20.48 11.34
CA GLU A 518 4.56 -19.94 12.68
C GLU A 518 4.05 -21.02 13.64
N ARG A 519 3.20 -21.94 13.17
CA ARG A 519 2.78 -23.12 13.96
C ARG A 519 3.85 -24.21 14.12
N GLY A 520 5.00 -24.10 13.46
CA GLY A 520 6.05 -25.12 13.49
C GLY A 520 5.65 -26.43 12.81
N ALA A 521 4.92 -26.34 11.69
CA ALA A 521 4.51 -27.51 10.93
C ALA A 521 5.74 -28.29 10.43
N LYS A 522 5.75 -29.61 10.65
CA LYS A 522 6.84 -30.51 10.21
C LYS A 522 7.02 -30.53 8.69
N GLN A 523 5.92 -30.38 7.95
CA GLN A 523 5.92 -30.28 6.50
C GLN A 523 5.23 -28.98 6.11
N LEU A 524 5.94 -28.11 5.40
CA LEU A 524 5.41 -26.84 4.95
C LEU A 524 4.50 -27.06 3.74
N PRO A 525 3.35 -26.37 3.65
CA PRO A 525 2.49 -26.46 2.49
C PRO A 525 3.24 -25.94 1.26
N PHE A 526 2.96 -26.55 0.09
CA PHE A 526 3.58 -26.19 -1.19
C PHE A 526 5.09 -26.42 -1.28
N SER A 527 5.71 -27.07 -0.29
CA SER A 527 7.05 -27.66 -0.44
C SER A 527 6.95 -28.92 -1.32
N ARG A 528 7.95 -29.10 -2.20
CA ARG A 528 8.04 -30.28 -3.08
C ARG A 528 8.64 -31.47 -2.34
#